data_AF-A0A6I7D3B3-F1
#
_entry.id   AF-A0A6I7D3B3-F1
#
_cell.length_a   1.000
_cell.length_b   1.000
_cell.length_c   1.000
_cell.angle_alpha   90.00
_cell.angle_beta   90.00
_cell.angle_gamma   90.00
#
_symmetry.space_group_name_H-M   'P 1'
#
loop_
_entity.id
_entity.type
_entity.pdbx_description
1 polymer ?
#
loop_
_entity_poly.entity_id
_entity_poly.type
_entity_poly.pdbx_seq_one_letter_code
_entity_poly.pdbx_strand_id
1 'polypeptide(L)'
;MNTYYYYDDKFLLTLYAYLKQTESSIVRGLSDKWEPASIYLEKHSLTHKLIDTLNSNKINPNEKFDNIFYKAYLRVKGKQFITSNEADNIYILLKAINEAIYYKKPQIYILGFLRKEIIKTSNKIRTRISCKKRKLLADNVEHYNQHYNGKFYTIEQIVNGL
;
A
#
# COMPACT_ATOMS: atom_id res chain seq x y z
N MET A 1 -27.29 4.88 -9.52
CA MET A 1 -26.80 4.26 -8.26
C MET A 1 -25.77 3.21 -8.64
N ASN A 2 -24.48 3.45 -8.37
CA ASN A 2 -23.46 2.43 -8.61
C ASN A 2 -23.41 1.48 -7.42
N THR A 3 -23.89 0.25 -7.63
CA THR A 3 -23.84 -0.84 -6.66
C THR A 3 -22.37 -1.26 -6.51
N TYR A 4 -21.67 -0.75 -5.49
CA TYR A 4 -20.31 -1.18 -5.20
C TYR A 4 -20.35 -2.57 -4.58
N TYR A 5 -19.97 -3.60 -5.35
CA TYR A 5 -19.81 -4.95 -4.84
C TYR A 5 -18.62 -5.00 -3.88
N TYR A 6 -18.88 -5.39 -2.63
CA TYR A 6 -17.91 -5.44 -1.55
C TYR A 6 -17.17 -6.78 -1.57
N TYR A 7 -15.88 -6.77 -1.91
CA TYR A 7 -15.09 -8.00 -1.99
C TYR A 7 -14.02 -8.03 -0.88
N ASP A 8 -13.84 -9.21 -0.29
CA ASP A 8 -12.61 -9.61 0.43
C ASP A 8 -11.47 -9.81 -0.59
N ASP A 9 -11.29 -8.80 -1.46
CA ASP A 9 -10.34 -8.81 -2.56
C ASP A 9 -8.95 -8.61 -1.96
N LYS A 10 -8.10 -9.63 -2.14
CA LYS A 10 -6.73 -9.63 -1.63
C LYS A 10 -5.95 -8.39 -2.08
N PHE A 11 -6.23 -7.85 -3.26
CA PHE A 11 -5.55 -6.67 -3.75
C PHE A 11 -5.96 -5.42 -2.96
N LEU A 12 -7.25 -5.17 -2.73
CA LEU A 12 -7.71 -4.05 -1.88
C LEU A 12 -7.07 -4.09 -0.50
N LEU A 13 -7.03 -5.28 0.10
CA LEU A 13 -6.48 -5.48 1.43
C LEU A 13 -4.96 -5.28 1.46
N THR A 14 -4.24 -5.79 0.45
CA THR A 14 -2.80 -5.59 0.29
C THR A 14 -2.47 -4.11 0.12
N LEU A 15 -3.17 -3.42 -0.79
CA LEU A 15 -2.99 -2.00 -1.04
C LEU A 15 -3.28 -1.17 0.22
N TYR A 16 -4.35 -1.50 0.94
CA TYR A 16 -4.70 -0.81 2.17
C TYR A 16 -3.64 -0.97 3.25
N ALA A 17 -3.22 -2.21 3.52
CA ALA A 17 -2.19 -2.51 4.51
C ALA A 17 -0.85 -1.86 4.14
N TYR A 18 -0.50 -1.82 2.85
CA TYR A 18 0.74 -1.18 2.37
C TYR A 18 0.73 0.33 2.63
N LEU A 19 -0.37 1.00 2.28
CA LEU A 19 -0.54 2.43 2.53
C LEU A 19 -0.50 2.71 4.04
N LYS A 20 -1.12 1.88 4.87
CA LYS A 20 -1.09 2.02 6.33
C LYS A 20 0.29 1.80 6.94
N GLN A 21 1.06 0.83 6.45
CA GLN A 21 2.44 0.61 6.90
C GLN A 21 3.31 1.81 6.52
N THR A 22 3.19 2.29 5.29
CA THR A 22 3.95 3.44 4.80
C THR A 22 3.62 4.69 5.60
N GLU A 23 2.33 4.96 5.81
CA GLU A 23 1.87 6.09 6.62
C GLU A 23 2.43 6.05 8.04
N SER A 24 2.30 4.90 8.72
CA SER A 24 2.76 4.73 10.10
C SER A 24 4.29 4.83 10.19
N SER A 25 5.01 4.32 9.18
CA SER A 25 6.47 4.44 9.11
C SER A 25 6.91 5.89 8.84
N ILE A 26 6.21 6.64 7.99
CA ILE A 26 6.45 8.07 7.80
C ILE A 26 6.24 8.83 9.12
N VAL A 27 5.14 8.57 9.85
CA VAL A 27 4.90 9.20 11.17
C VAL A 27 6.10 9.03 12.10
N ARG A 28 6.67 7.82 12.15
CA ARG A 28 7.83 7.51 13.00
C ARG A 28 9.14 8.04 12.44
N GLY A 29 9.22 8.28 11.13
CA GLY A 29 10.39 8.81 10.43
C GLY A 29 10.46 10.34 10.34
N LEU A 30 9.33 11.05 10.51
CA LEU A 30 9.26 12.52 10.45
C LEU A 30 10.10 13.23 11.54
N SER A 31 10.49 12.53 12.61
CA SER A 31 11.37 13.01 13.68
C SER A 31 12.84 12.63 13.44
N ASP A 32 13.39 13.04 12.29
CA ASP A 32 14.80 12.85 11.89
C ASP A 32 15.26 11.40 11.68
N LYS A 33 14.32 10.47 11.56
CA LYS A 33 14.59 9.03 11.42
C LYS A 33 14.07 8.46 10.11
N TRP A 34 13.94 9.29 9.07
CA TRP A 34 13.43 8.83 7.78
C TRP A 34 14.36 7.82 7.11
N GLU A 35 15.68 8.01 7.13
CA GLU A 35 16.61 7.06 6.50
C GLU A 35 16.51 5.64 7.09
N PRO A 36 16.48 5.45 8.43
CA PRO A 36 16.14 4.15 9.01
C PRO A 36 14.74 3.64 8.63
N ALA A 37 13.73 4.52 8.57
CA ALA A 37 12.37 4.15 8.19
C ALA A 37 12.29 3.70 6.72
N SER A 38 13.03 4.35 5.82
CA SER A 38 13.07 4.01 4.41
C SER A 38 13.82 2.70 4.19
N ILE A 39 14.90 2.44 4.92
CA ILE A 39 15.59 1.13 4.92
C ILE A 39 14.65 0.03 5.41
N TYR A 40 13.87 0.28 6.47
CA TYR A 40 12.84 -0.65 6.93
C TYR A 40 11.84 -0.96 5.82
N LEU A 41 11.26 0.08 5.18
CA LEU A 41 10.29 -0.06 4.11
C LEU A 41 10.87 -0.76 2.87
N GLU A 42 12.13 -0.47 2.53
CA GLU A 42 12.88 -1.11 1.44
C GLU A 42 13.07 -2.62 1.71
N LYS A 43 13.45 -3.00 2.93
CA LYS A 43 13.61 -4.41 3.35
C LYS A 43 12.30 -5.18 3.44
N HIS A 44 11.24 -4.53 3.90
CA HIS A 44 9.92 -5.14 3.96
C HIS A 44 9.24 -5.13 2.59
N SER A 45 9.84 -4.45 1.59
CA SER A 45 9.65 -4.52 0.14
C SER A 45 8.28 -5.03 -0.30
N LEU A 46 7.24 -4.36 0.20
CA LEU A 46 5.87 -4.71 -0.09
C LEU A 46 5.45 -4.35 -1.49
N THR A 47 6.26 -3.59 -2.23
CA THR A 47 6.10 -3.39 -3.67
C THR A 47 6.24 -4.73 -4.41
N HIS A 48 7.27 -5.54 -4.11
CA HIS A 48 7.44 -6.86 -4.73
C HIS A 48 6.38 -7.87 -4.29
N LYS A 49 5.99 -7.88 -3.01
CA LYS A 49 4.87 -8.72 -2.55
C LYS A 49 3.50 -8.25 -3.05
N LEU A 50 3.29 -6.94 -3.28
CA LEU A 50 2.11 -6.41 -3.98
C LEU A 50 2.03 -7.05 -5.37
N ILE A 51 3.17 -7.12 -6.08
CA ILE A 51 3.27 -7.71 -7.41
C ILE A 51 3.07 -9.22 -7.38
N ASP A 52 3.64 -9.94 -6.42
CA ASP A 52 3.45 -11.38 -6.31
C ASP A 52 2.00 -11.74 -6.00
N THR A 53 1.35 -10.95 -5.14
CA THR A 53 -0.09 -11.03 -4.87
C THR A 53 -0.93 -10.63 -6.10
N LEU A 54 -0.40 -9.75 -6.95
CA LEU A 54 -0.97 -9.40 -8.25
C LEU A 54 -0.70 -10.48 -9.33
N ASN A 55 0.34 -11.30 -9.22
CA ASN A 55 0.77 -12.27 -10.24
C ASN A 55 0.03 -13.61 -10.20
N SER A 56 -0.82 -13.88 -9.20
CA SER A 56 -1.51 -15.18 -9.05
C SER A 56 -2.56 -15.48 -10.13
N ASN A 57 -2.77 -14.61 -11.11
CA ASN A 57 -3.55 -14.89 -12.32
C ASN A 57 -2.72 -14.58 -13.57
N LYS A 58 -2.44 -15.63 -14.36
CA LYS A 58 -1.90 -15.68 -15.74
C LYS A 58 -1.61 -14.30 -16.36
N ILE A 59 -0.40 -13.77 -16.18
CA ILE A 59 0.14 -12.76 -17.08
C ILE A 59 0.81 -13.50 -18.23
N ASN A 60 0.51 -13.09 -19.45
CA ASN A 60 1.02 -13.69 -20.67
C ASN A 60 2.56 -13.57 -20.66
N PRO A 61 3.33 -14.68 -20.79
CA PRO A 61 4.80 -14.65 -20.69
C PRO A 61 5.49 -13.76 -21.75
N ASN A 62 4.74 -13.30 -22.76
CA ASN A 62 5.23 -12.43 -23.83
C ASN A 62 5.07 -10.92 -23.54
N GLU A 63 4.48 -10.51 -22.42
CA GLU A 63 4.33 -9.10 -22.07
C GLU A 63 5.59 -8.54 -21.38
N LYS A 64 6.44 -7.86 -22.16
CA LYS A 64 7.56 -7.04 -21.67
C LYS A 64 7.05 -5.79 -20.94
N PHE A 65 6.56 -5.96 -19.72
CA PHE A 65 6.29 -4.85 -18.82
C PHE A 65 7.29 -4.88 -17.66
N ASP A 66 8.40 -4.15 -17.82
CA ASP A 66 9.44 -4.01 -16.79
C ASP A 66 9.01 -3.07 -15.64
N ASN A 67 7.94 -2.28 -15.81
CA ASN A 67 7.48 -1.36 -14.79
C ASN A 67 6.40 -1.97 -13.88
N ILE A 68 6.84 -2.36 -12.70
CA ILE A 68 6.07 -2.84 -11.55
C ILE A 68 4.81 -2.01 -11.25
N PHE A 69 4.93 -0.69 -11.26
CA PHE A 69 3.81 0.22 -10.97
C PHE A 69 2.77 0.19 -12.09
N TYR A 70 3.21 -0.01 -13.33
CA TYR A 70 2.31 -0.12 -14.47
C TYR A 70 1.48 -1.42 -14.43
N LYS A 71 2.06 -2.53 -13.95
CA LYS A 71 1.30 -3.77 -13.70
C LYS A 71 0.23 -3.58 -12.62
N ALA A 72 0.58 -2.91 -11.52
CA ALA A 72 -0.38 -2.56 -10.47
C ALA A 72 -1.49 -1.65 -11.02
N TYR A 73 -1.15 -0.67 -11.86
CA TYR A 73 -2.10 0.22 -12.52
C TYR A 73 -3.11 -0.54 -13.39
N LEU A 74 -2.66 -1.41 -14.30
CA LEU A 74 -3.54 -2.19 -15.18
C LEU A 74 -4.51 -3.07 -14.38
N ARG A 75 -4.02 -3.65 -13.28
CA ARG A 75 -4.82 -4.47 -12.36
C ARG A 75 -5.87 -3.67 -11.64
N VAL A 76 -5.55 -2.46 -11.19
CA VAL A 76 -6.50 -1.55 -10.54
C VAL A 76 -7.58 -1.09 -11.52
N LYS A 77 -7.19 -0.70 -12.74
CA LYS A 77 -8.08 -0.17 -13.77
C LYS A 77 -9.17 -1.15 -14.18
N GLY A 78 -8.90 -2.46 -14.10
CA GLY A 78 -9.87 -3.52 -14.42
C GLY A 78 -10.84 -3.89 -13.28
N LYS A 79 -10.75 -3.26 -12.10
CA LYS A 79 -11.60 -3.61 -10.95
C LYS A 79 -12.83 -2.72 -10.88
N GLN A 80 -14.00 -3.34 -10.77
CA GLN A 80 -15.30 -2.64 -10.69
C GLN A 80 -15.44 -1.68 -9.50
N PHE A 81 -14.61 -1.83 -8.47
CA PHE A 81 -14.66 -1.04 -7.24
C PHE A 81 -13.70 0.17 -7.22
N ILE A 82 -12.86 0.36 -8.26
CA ILE A 82 -11.95 1.51 -8.41
C ILE A 82 -12.25 2.20 -9.74
N THR A 83 -12.46 3.52 -9.71
CA THR A 83 -12.64 4.30 -10.95
C THR A 83 -11.30 4.51 -11.67
N SER A 84 -11.32 4.78 -12.98
CA SER A 84 -10.08 5.07 -13.73
C SER A 84 -9.25 6.19 -13.11
N ASN A 85 -9.90 7.28 -12.69
CA ASN A 85 -9.21 8.39 -12.02
C ASN A 85 -8.58 7.97 -10.69
N GLU A 86 -9.24 7.11 -9.91
CA GLU A 86 -8.64 6.56 -8.70
C GLU A 86 -7.46 5.63 -9.01
N ALA A 87 -7.52 4.88 -10.11
CA ALA A 87 -6.42 4.05 -10.58
C ALA A 87 -5.18 4.90 -10.91
N ASP A 88 -5.37 6.00 -11.65
CA ASP A 88 -4.31 6.93 -12.00
C ASP A 88 -3.70 7.56 -10.74
N ASN A 89 -4.54 7.98 -9.78
CA ASN A 89 -4.09 8.53 -8.49
C ASN A 89 -3.31 7.52 -7.65
N ILE A 90 -3.77 6.26 -7.58
CA ILE A 90 -3.05 5.19 -6.88
C ILE A 90 -1.69 4.97 -7.54
N TYR A 91 -1.63 4.94 -8.87
CA TYR A 91 -0.37 4.76 -9.61
C TYR A 91 0.64 5.88 -9.34
N ILE A 92 0.20 7.15 -9.40
CA ILE A 92 1.05 8.30 -9.09
C ILE A 92 1.53 8.24 -7.63
N LEU A 93 0.64 7.91 -6.70
CA LEU A 93 0.98 7.79 -5.29
C LEU A 93 2.02 6.70 -5.04
N LEU A 94 1.86 5.52 -5.64
CA LEU A 94 2.81 4.42 -5.50
C LEU A 94 4.21 4.79 -6.02
N LYS A 95 4.29 5.54 -7.12
CA LYS A 95 5.56 6.10 -7.62
C LYS A 95 6.20 7.07 -6.64
N ALA A 96 5.41 8.02 -6.12
CA ALA A 96 5.90 9.00 -5.15
C ALA A 96 6.41 8.36 -3.85
N ILE A 97 5.72 7.30 -3.36
CA ILE A 97 6.19 6.51 -2.22
C ILE A 97 7.54 5.88 -2.54
N ASN A 98 7.65 5.24 -3.70
CA ASN A 98 8.88 4.58 -4.13
C ASN A 98 10.06 5.55 -4.22
N GLU A 99 9.85 6.71 -4.84
CA GLU A 99 10.85 7.77 -4.93
C GLU A 99 11.29 8.26 -3.55
N ALA A 100 10.36 8.46 -2.61
CA ALA A 100 10.69 8.87 -1.24
C ALA A 100 11.52 7.82 -0.48
N ILE A 101 11.22 6.53 -0.69
CA ILE A 101 11.97 5.42 -0.09
C ILE A 101 13.41 5.40 -0.64
N TYR A 102 13.58 5.48 -1.96
CA TYR A 102 14.90 5.41 -2.62
C TYR A 102 15.76 6.66 -2.41
N TYR A 103 15.15 7.85 -2.36
CA TYR A 103 15.88 9.11 -2.19
C TYR A 103 16.48 9.25 -0.78
N LYS A 104 15.95 8.54 0.23
CA LYS A 104 16.43 8.42 1.63
C LYS A 104 16.54 9.72 2.45
N LYS A 105 16.57 10.90 1.83
CA LYS A 105 16.61 12.22 2.49
C LYS A 105 15.64 13.24 1.87
N PRO A 106 14.36 12.89 1.62
CA PRO A 106 13.35 13.86 1.18
C PRO A 106 13.17 14.95 2.24
N GLN A 107 12.87 16.16 1.77
CA GLN A 107 12.55 17.26 2.67
C GLN A 107 11.30 16.92 3.50
N ILE A 108 11.28 17.30 4.78
CA ILE A 108 10.20 16.94 5.73
C ILE A 108 8.82 17.32 5.21
N TYR A 109 8.69 18.49 4.58
CA TYR A 109 7.40 18.92 4.02
C TYR A 109 6.92 18.00 2.89
N ILE A 110 7.82 17.45 2.06
CA ILE A 110 7.49 16.48 1.00
C ILE A 110 6.92 15.21 1.63
N LEU A 111 7.55 14.71 2.70
CA LEU A 111 7.04 13.57 3.47
C LEU A 111 5.67 13.87 4.09
N GLY A 112 5.46 15.09 4.59
CA GLY A 112 4.17 15.55 5.10
C GLY A 112 3.06 15.55 4.04
N PHE A 113 3.35 16.06 2.84
CA PHE A 113 2.42 16.02 1.71
C PHE A 113 2.13 14.59 1.26
N LEU A 114 3.17 13.77 1.09
CA LEU A 114 3.03 12.37 0.73
C LEU A 114 2.15 11.62 1.74
N ARG A 115 2.39 11.81 3.04
CA ARG A 115 1.59 11.22 4.11
C ARG A 115 0.11 11.60 3.99
N LYS A 116 -0.19 12.87 3.71
CA LYS A 116 -1.58 13.34 3.55
C LYS A 116 -2.30 12.63 2.41
N GLU A 117 -1.64 12.47 1.26
CA GLU A 117 -2.23 11.75 0.13
C GLU A 117 -2.35 10.23 0.39
N ILE A 118 -1.43 9.64 1.16
CA ILE A 118 -1.56 8.26 1.65
C ILE A 118 -2.79 8.09 2.55
N ILE A 119 -3.02 8.99 3.51
CA ILE A 119 -4.18 8.94 4.41
C ILE A 119 -5.48 9.04 3.61
N LYS A 120 -5.56 10.02 2.70
CA LYS A 120 -6.73 10.23 1.85
C LYS A 120 -7.05 9.00 1.00
N THR A 121 -6.03 8.42 0.36
CA THR A 121 -6.20 7.25 -0.51
C THR A 121 -6.52 5.99 0.30
N SER A 122 -5.82 5.76 1.41
CA SER A 122 -6.07 4.60 2.30
C SER A 122 -7.47 4.63 2.90
N ASN A 123 -7.98 5.80 3.33
CA ASN A 123 -9.35 5.93 3.84
C ASN A 123 -10.40 5.54 2.78
N LYS A 124 -10.20 5.96 1.53
CA LYS A 124 -11.08 5.56 0.41
C LYS A 124 -11.03 4.07 0.10
N ILE A 125 -9.89 3.42 0.27
CA ILE A 125 -9.77 1.97 0.06
C ILE A 125 -10.40 1.23 1.25
N ARG A 126 -10.18 1.70 2.48
CA ARG A 126 -10.73 1.14 3.71
C ARG A 126 -12.25 1.05 3.71
N THR A 127 -12.95 2.04 3.15
CA THR A 127 -14.43 2.03 3.06
C THR A 127 -14.95 0.93 2.14
N ARG A 128 -14.15 0.46 1.18
CA ARG A 128 -14.51 -0.57 0.19
C ARG A 128 -14.25 -2.00 0.68
N ILE A 129 -13.41 -2.19 1.68
CA ILE A 129 -13.23 -3.48 2.36
C ILE A 129 -14.53 -3.74 3.17
N SER A 130 -15.15 -4.91 3.08
CA SER A 130 -16.33 -5.23 3.92
C SER A 130 -15.92 -5.83 5.26
N CYS A 131 -14.94 -6.74 5.26
CA CYS A 131 -14.60 -7.54 6.43
C CYS A 131 -13.99 -6.69 7.55
N LYS A 132 -14.73 -6.49 8.64
CA LYS A 132 -14.30 -5.72 9.82
C LYS A 132 -13.03 -6.29 10.44
N LYS A 133 -12.92 -7.63 10.55
CA LYS A 133 -11.71 -8.29 11.09
C LYS A 133 -10.48 -7.92 10.25
N ARG A 134 -10.57 -8.03 8.92
CA ARG A 134 -9.47 -7.70 8.01
C ARG A 134 -9.07 -6.23 8.07
N LYS A 135 -10.04 -5.30 8.19
CA LYS A 135 -9.75 -3.88 8.44
C LYS A 135 -8.92 -3.70 9.70
N LEU A 136 -9.34 -4.30 10.81
CA LEU A 136 -8.65 -4.20 12.09
C LEU A 136 -7.24 -4.80 12.04
N LEU A 137 -7.04 -5.90 11.32
CA LEU A 137 -5.71 -6.46 11.09
C LEU A 137 -4.83 -5.47 10.31
N ALA A 138 -5.35 -4.89 9.23
CA ALA A 138 -4.63 -3.90 8.42
C ALA A 138 -4.41 -2.56 9.14
N ASP A 139 -5.31 -2.15 10.03
CA ASP A 139 -5.13 -1.00 10.93
C ASP A 139 -3.91 -1.21 11.87
N ASN A 140 -3.58 -2.47 12.17
CA ASN A 140 -2.44 -2.90 13.00
C ASN A 140 -1.34 -3.57 12.17
N VAL A 141 -1.13 -3.11 10.93
CA VAL A 141 0.00 -3.58 10.13
C VAL A 141 1.33 -3.21 10.79
N GLU A 142 2.29 -4.13 10.70
CA GLU A 142 3.64 -3.87 11.17
C GLU A 142 4.26 -2.65 10.48
N HIS A 143 5.05 -1.87 11.21
CA HIS A 143 5.68 -0.66 10.69
C HIS A 143 6.95 -0.30 11.45
N TYR A 144 7.74 0.59 10.86
CA TYR A 144 8.99 1.03 11.45
C TYR A 144 8.78 1.60 12.85
N ASN A 145 9.59 1.16 13.82
CA ASN A 145 9.57 1.63 15.21
C ASN A 145 8.19 1.52 15.88
N GLN A 146 7.46 0.44 15.59
CA GLN A 146 6.23 0.06 16.28
C GLN A 146 6.48 -0.24 17.77
N HIS A 147 5.45 -0.10 18.61
CA HIS A 147 5.56 -0.37 20.05
C HIS A 147 5.69 -1.87 20.33
N TYR A 148 6.63 -2.27 21.19
CA TYR A 148 6.85 -3.69 21.54
C TYR A 148 5.63 -4.41 22.14
N ASN A 149 4.73 -3.68 22.81
CA ASN A 149 3.56 -4.26 23.48
C ASN A 149 2.30 -4.29 22.60
N GLY A 150 2.37 -3.83 21.35
CA GLY A 150 1.24 -3.88 20.42
C GLY A 150 1.19 -5.20 19.66
N LYS A 151 -0.01 -5.62 19.26
CA LYS A 151 -0.20 -6.73 18.31
C LYS A 151 -0.13 -6.17 16.89
N PHE A 152 0.92 -6.53 16.17
CA PHE A 152 1.14 -6.13 14.78
C PHE A 152 1.20 -7.33 13.86
N TYR A 153 0.76 -7.14 12.62
CA TYR A 153 0.67 -8.21 11.63
C TYR A 153 1.42 -7.84 10.36
N THR A 154 2.14 -8.80 9.78
CA THR A 154 2.70 -8.61 8.44
C THR A 154 1.57 -8.54 7.42
N ILE A 155 1.80 -7.88 6.29
CA ILE A 155 0.79 -7.80 5.22
C ILE A 155 0.38 -9.18 4.71
N GLU A 156 1.31 -10.14 4.71
CA GLU A 156 1.03 -11.51 4.33
C GLU A 156 0.05 -12.19 5.29
N GLN A 157 0.20 -11.96 6.60
CA GLN A 157 -0.75 -12.40 7.62
C GLN A 157 -2.12 -11.77 7.41
N ILE A 158 -2.15 -10.46 7.19
CA ILE A 158 -3.38 -9.71 6.94
C ILE A 158 -4.11 -10.24 5.70
N VAL A 159 -3.41 -10.50 4.60
CA VAL A 159 -3.99 -10.89 3.31
C VAL A 159 -4.43 -12.35 3.28
N ASN A 160 -3.65 -13.26 3.88
CA ASN A 160 -3.98 -14.69 3.87
C ASN A 160 -4.94 -15.13 4.97
N GLY A 161 -5.23 -14.27 5.95
CA GLY A 161 -6.30 -14.49 6.91
C GLY A 161 -5.85 -15.22 8.16
N LEU A 162 -4.60 -14.98 8.52
CA LEU A 162 -4.01 -15.40 9.79
C LEU A 162 -4.74 -14.73 10.97
#